data_AF-A0A921Z2K7-F1
#
_entry.id   AF-A0A921Z2K7-F1
#
_cell.length_a   1.000
_cell.length_b   1.000
_cell.length_c   1.000
_cell.angle_alpha   90.00
_cell.angle_beta   90.00
_cell.angle_gamma   90.00
#
_symmetry.space_group_name_H-M   'P 1'
#
loop_
_entity.id
_entity.type
_entity.pdbx_description
1 polymer ?
#
loop_
_entity_poly.entity_id
_entity_poly.type
_entity_poly.pdbx_seq_one_letter_code
_entity_poly.pdbx_strand_id
1 'polypeptide(L)'
;MIPGYEGFLPRLNAQYGQRYTVAATEALSEFQRLQLNQRAARHQLERVVDLQAGKGQPWDLVDRFSATAEFKLPLLVVRPECAGILRDLPMDEPKLSPASHSVSPYFMENDNPDKFIKKGFAGHVPYGFQRFGDSSKKLTNSALCDFSSNYRRRQSTEWAPVNVVKPDPPLSINPTEIYHKHVGMLPNYAGHVPGCMFRFGKTYGNDTRDAKRWLRGDFTS
;
A
#
# COMPACT_ATOMS: atom_id res chain seq x y z
N MET A 1 19.70 35.20 -4.36
CA MET A 1 19.64 34.13 -3.33
C MET A 1 20.99 33.45 -3.26
N ILE A 2 21.53 33.28 -2.06
CA ILE A 2 22.85 32.65 -1.87
C ILE A 2 22.66 31.13 -1.84
N PRO A 3 23.40 30.35 -2.65
CA PRO A 3 23.40 28.90 -2.55
C PRO A 3 23.78 28.44 -1.13
N GLY A 4 22.97 27.58 -0.52
CA GLY A 4 23.20 27.08 0.86
C GLY A 4 22.49 27.87 1.95
N TYR A 5 21.61 28.84 1.63
CA TYR A 5 20.70 29.42 2.62
C TYR A 5 19.69 28.38 3.10
N GLU A 6 19.67 28.06 4.40
CA GLU A 6 18.77 27.06 5.00
C GLU A 6 17.61 27.68 5.81
N GLY A 7 17.46 29.00 5.78
CA GLY A 7 16.39 29.70 6.49
C GLY A 7 15.01 29.52 5.84
N PHE A 8 13.96 29.97 6.55
CA PHE A 8 12.59 29.93 6.05
C PHE A 8 12.41 30.82 4.83
N LEU A 9 11.89 30.24 3.74
CA LEU A 9 11.47 30.97 2.55
C LEU A 9 9.97 30.79 2.33
N PRO A 10 9.19 31.88 2.32
CA PRO A 10 7.76 31.78 2.10
C PRO A 10 7.49 31.18 0.73
N ARG A 11 6.51 30.26 0.66
CA ARG A 11 6.03 29.60 -0.57
C ARG A 11 7.04 28.66 -1.25
N LEU A 12 8.23 28.44 -0.67
CA LEU A 12 9.22 27.52 -1.24
C LEU A 12 8.69 26.07 -1.31
N ASN A 13 7.95 25.63 -0.29
CA ASN A 13 7.35 24.30 -0.24
C ASN A 13 6.30 24.05 -1.33
N ALA A 14 5.92 25.05 -2.12
CA ALA A 14 5.02 24.87 -3.26
C ALA A 14 5.79 24.61 -4.58
N GLN A 15 7.12 24.81 -4.58
CA GLN A 15 7.97 24.68 -5.77
C GLN A 15 8.71 23.34 -5.75
N TYR A 16 8.62 22.57 -6.84
CA TYR A 16 9.22 21.23 -6.96
C TYR A 16 9.93 21.05 -8.31
N GLY A 17 10.92 20.16 -8.37
CA GLY A 17 11.56 19.74 -9.63
C GLY A 17 12.55 20.73 -10.24
N GLN A 18 12.85 21.84 -9.57
CA GLN A 18 13.81 22.85 -10.03
C GLN A 18 15.01 23.00 -9.07
N ARG A 19 16.06 23.70 -9.52
CA ARG A 19 17.21 24.05 -8.67
C ARG A 19 16.75 24.99 -7.56
N TYR A 20 17.29 24.78 -6.35
CA TYR A 20 16.94 25.57 -5.16
C TYR A 20 16.97 27.08 -5.38
N THR A 21 18.00 27.61 -6.04
CA THR A 21 18.14 29.05 -6.27
C THR A 21 17.01 29.62 -7.12
N VAL A 22 16.52 28.86 -8.10
CA VAL A 22 15.43 29.27 -9.00
C VAL A 22 14.10 29.22 -8.25
N ALA A 23 13.83 28.08 -7.58
CA ALA A 23 12.64 27.90 -6.75
C ALA A 23 12.51 28.99 -5.67
N ALA A 24 13.63 29.35 -5.02
CA ALA A 24 13.67 30.40 -4.01
C ALA A 24 13.37 31.79 -4.58
N THR A 25 13.90 32.13 -5.76
CA THR A 25 13.62 33.42 -6.41
C THR A 25 12.17 33.53 -6.88
N GLU A 26 11.63 32.45 -7.44
CA GLU A 26 10.23 32.38 -7.88
C GLU A 26 9.28 32.53 -6.68
N ALA A 27 9.49 31.73 -5.63
CA ALA A 27 8.70 31.78 -4.41
C ALA A 27 8.66 33.17 -3.76
N LEU A 28 9.79 33.87 -3.71
CA LEU A 28 9.85 35.24 -3.20
C LEU A 28 9.11 36.24 -4.09
N SER A 29 9.28 36.15 -5.40
CA SER A 29 8.58 37.06 -6.34
C SER A 29 7.06 36.88 -6.27
N GLU A 30 6.59 35.64 -6.15
CA GLU A 30 5.19 35.33 -5.90
C GLU A 30 4.70 35.91 -4.58
N PHE A 31 5.47 35.72 -3.50
CA PHE A 31 5.14 36.25 -2.19
C PHE A 31 5.02 37.78 -2.22
N GLN A 32 5.95 38.46 -2.88
CA GLN A 32 5.91 39.91 -3.05
C GLN A 32 4.66 40.36 -3.82
N ARG A 33 4.33 39.68 -4.93
CA ARG A 33 3.11 39.97 -5.70
C ARG A 33 1.85 39.77 -4.85
N LEU A 34 1.81 38.70 -4.05
CA LEU A 34 0.71 38.43 -3.14
C LEU A 34 0.56 39.56 -2.10
N GLN A 35 1.67 40.00 -1.51
CA GLN A 35 1.66 41.09 -0.52
C GLN A 35 1.18 42.41 -1.12
N LEU A 36 1.59 42.73 -2.35
CA LEU A 36 1.11 43.92 -3.07
C LEU A 36 -0.40 43.83 -3.34
N ASN A 37 -0.87 42.68 -3.82
CA ASN A 37 -2.30 42.45 -4.07
C ASN A 37 -3.13 42.55 -2.78
N GLN A 38 -2.65 41.96 -1.68
CA GLN A 38 -3.31 42.05 -0.38
C GLN A 38 -3.36 43.50 0.13
N ARG A 39 -2.26 44.25 -0.03
CA ARG A 39 -2.22 45.67 0.34
C ARG A 39 -3.20 46.49 -0.49
N ALA A 40 -3.24 46.27 -1.80
CA ALA A 40 -4.17 46.95 -2.70
C ALA A 40 -5.63 46.62 -2.33
N ALA A 41 -5.95 45.35 -2.07
CA ALA A 41 -7.28 44.93 -1.64
C ALA A 41 -7.68 45.55 -0.29
N ARG A 42 -6.75 45.64 0.67
CA ARG A 42 -7.00 46.32 1.95
C ARG A 42 -7.30 47.81 1.76
N HIS A 43 -6.47 48.51 0.97
CA HIS A 43 -6.71 49.91 0.68
C HIS A 43 -8.03 50.14 -0.08
N GLN A 44 -8.41 49.22 -0.97
CA GLN A 44 -9.70 49.27 -1.63
C GLN A 44 -10.86 49.13 -0.62
N LEU A 45 -10.78 48.20 0.33
CA LEU A 45 -11.79 48.05 1.37
C LEU A 45 -11.88 49.29 2.28
N GLU A 46 -10.73 49.81 2.73
CA GLU A 46 -10.66 51.05 3.51
C GLU A 46 -11.34 52.21 2.77
N ARG A 47 -11.02 52.39 1.49
CA ARG A 47 -11.64 53.39 0.62
C ARG A 47 -13.16 53.23 0.51
N VAL A 48 -13.65 51.99 0.33
CA VAL A 48 -15.10 51.73 0.25
C VAL A 48 -15.78 52.06 1.57
N VAL A 49 -15.19 51.68 2.70
CA VAL A 49 -15.72 51.98 4.05
C VAL A 49 -15.81 53.50 4.27
N ASP A 50 -14.76 54.24 3.90
CA ASP A 50 -14.74 55.69 4.03
C ASP A 50 -15.80 56.37 3.15
N LEU A 51 -15.95 55.95 1.89
CA LEU A 51 -16.98 56.46 0.98
C LEU A 51 -18.40 56.18 1.50
N GLN A 52 -18.66 54.98 2.00
CA GLN A 52 -19.96 54.60 2.57
C GLN A 52 -20.27 55.33 3.89
N ALA A 53 -19.24 55.68 4.65
CA ALA A 53 -19.35 56.51 5.84
C ALA A 53 -19.51 58.02 5.53
N GLY A 54 -19.49 58.41 4.25
CA GLY A 54 -19.55 59.80 3.81
C GLY A 54 -18.24 60.57 4.01
N LYS A 55 -17.14 59.88 4.33
CA LYS A 55 -15.81 60.44 4.50
C LYS A 55 -15.08 60.41 3.15
N GLY A 56 -15.37 61.38 2.29
CA GLY A 56 -14.72 61.53 0.99
C GLY A 56 -15.71 61.59 -0.16
N GLN A 57 -15.26 62.11 -1.30
CA GLN A 57 -16.07 62.22 -2.52
C GLN A 57 -15.74 61.09 -3.50
N PRO A 58 -16.74 60.44 -4.12
CA PRO A 58 -16.51 59.48 -5.19
C PRO A 58 -15.92 60.16 -6.43
N TRP A 59 -14.78 59.66 -6.93
CA TRP A 59 -14.14 60.22 -8.12
C TRP A 59 -14.50 59.44 -9.38
N ASP A 60 -14.56 58.11 -9.28
CA ASP A 60 -14.85 57.23 -10.40
C ASP A 60 -16.26 56.62 -10.31
N LEU A 61 -16.72 56.02 -11.40
CA LEU A 61 -17.99 55.30 -11.46
C LEU A 61 -18.03 54.14 -10.44
N VAL A 62 -16.89 53.44 -10.25
CA VAL A 62 -16.75 52.37 -9.27
C VAL A 62 -16.97 52.87 -7.84
N ASP A 63 -16.43 54.05 -7.50
CA ASP A 63 -16.63 54.66 -6.19
C ASP A 63 -18.09 55.02 -5.97
N ARG A 64 -18.75 55.58 -7.01
CA ARG A 64 -20.16 55.97 -6.92
C ARG A 64 -21.04 54.75 -6.65
N PHE A 65 -20.84 53.66 -7.39
CA PHE A 65 -21.57 52.42 -7.14
C PHE A 65 -21.31 51.87 -5.73
N SER A 66 -20.07 51.95 -5.26
CA SER A 66 -19.71 51.47 -3.91
C SER A 66 -20.34 52.33 -2.80
N ALA A 67 -20.43 53.65 -3.01
CA ALA A 67 -21.05 54.58 -2.08
C ALA A 67 -22.58 54.41 -2.01
N THR A 68 -23.23 54.10 -3.12
CA THR A 68 -24.68 53.86 -3.19
C THR A 68 -25.10 52.42 -2.87
N ALA A 69 -24.15 51.54 -2.54
CA ALA A 69 -24.43 50.14 -2.29
C ALA A 69 -25.40 49.95 -1.11
N GLU A 70 -26.36 49.03 -1.26
CA GLU A 70 -27.35 48.69 -0.22
C GLU A 70 -26.67 48.10 1.02
N PHE A 71 -25.61 47.32 0.83
CA PHE A 71 -24.83 46.69 1.89
C PHE A 71 -23.63 47.56 2.27
N LYS A 72 -23.62 48.03 3.52
CA LYS A 72 -22.53 48.83 4.08
C LYS A 72 -21.50 47.95 4.77
N LEU A 73 -20.22 48.27 4.60
CA LEU A 73 -19.09 47.62 5.25
C LEU A 73 -18.75 48.30 6.59
N PRO A 74 -18.21 47.55 7.57
CA PRO A 74 -18.12 46.09 7.58
C PRO A 74 -19.51 45.44 7.64
N LEU A 75 -19.67 44.30 6.97
CA LEU A 75 -20.96 43.59 6.97
C LEU A 75 -21.37 43.28 8.41
N LEU A 76 -22.58 43.69 8.79
CA LEU A 76 -23.15 43.35 10.08
C LEU A 76 -23.41 41.85 10.14
N VAL A 77 -23.04 41.23 11.25
CA VAL A 77 -23.31 39.80 11.47
C VAL A 77 -24.81 39.64 11.70
N VAL A 78 -25.52 39.12 10.68
CA VAL A 78 -26.99 39.00 10.67
C VAL A 78 -27.51 37.95 11.68
N ARG A 79 -26.62 37.08 12.18
CA ARG A 79 -26.93 36.05 13.18
C ARG A 79 -26.02 36.20 14.39
N PRO A 80 -26.31 37.11 15.33
CA PRO A 80 -25.51 37.28 16.54
C PRO A 80 -25.48 35.99 17.40
N GLU A 81 -26.49 35.13 17.31
CA GLU A 81 -26.50 33.79 17.92
C GLU A 81 -25.46 32.83 17.29
N CYS A 82 -25.04 33.10 16.06
CA CYS A 82 -23.92 32.43 15.40
C CYS A 82 -22.60 33.20 15.59
N ALA A 83 -22.62 34.45 16.09
CA ALA A 83 -21.43 35.22 16.41
C ALA A 83 -20.82 34.65 17.71
N GLY A 84 -19.81 33.77 17.54
CA GLY A 84 -19.22 33.02 18.65
C GLY A 84 -19.39 31.51 18.52
N ILE A 85 -20.23 31.03 17.59
CA ILE A 85 -20.04 29.70 17.00
C ILE A 85 -18.80 29.84 16.12
N LEU A 86 -17.63 29.82 16.75
CA LEU A 86 -16.39 29.60 16.04
C LEU A 86 -16.59 28.30 15.26
N ARG A 87 -16.69 28.39 13.92
CA ARG A 87 -16.50 27.21 13.07
C ARG A 87 -15.12 26.59 13.30
N ASP A 88 -14.21 27.40 13.85
CA ASP A 88 -12.86 27.06 14.27
C ASP A 88 -12.73 27.12 15.81
N LEU A 89 -13.75 26.69 16.56
CA LEU A 89 -13.49 26.38 17.97
C LEU A 89 -12.48 25.23 17.88
N PRO A 90 -11.28 25.33 18.47
CA PRO A 90 -10.50 24.13 18.72
C PRO A 90 -11.38 23.29 19.64
N MET A 91 -12.15 22.40 19.02
CA MET A 91 -12.68 21.24 19.70
C MET A 91 -11.44 20.62 20.31
N ASP A 92 -11.44 20.41 21.62
CA ASP A 92 -10.56 19.42 22.23
C ASP A 92 -10.99 18.08 21.63
N GLU A 93 -10.56 17.82 20.40
CA GLU A 93 -10.64 16.52 19.80
C GLU A 93 -9.91 15.62 20.80
N PRO A 94 -10.58 14.59 21.34
CA PRO A 94 -9.91 13.69 22.24
C PRO A 94 -8.64 13.23 21.55
N LYS A 95 -7.49 13.45 22.20
CA LYS A 95 -6.17 13.15 21.63
C LYS A 95 -6.27 11.85 20.85
N LEU A 96 -6.19 11.94 19.52
CA LEU A 96 -6.15 10.73 18.72
C LEU A 96 -4.94 9.97 19.24
N SER A 97 -5.17 8.73 19.69
CA SER A 97 -4.07 7.85 20.00
C SER A 97 -3.13 7.87 18.80
N PRO A 98 -1.80 7.95 19.01
CA PRO A 98 -0.85 8.01 17.92
C PRO A 98 -1.22 6.94 16.91
N ALA A 99 -1.24 7.30 15.63
CA ALA A 99 -1.62 6.38 14.58
C ALA A 99 -0.79 5.11 14.76
N SER A 100 -1.43 4.04 15.24
CA SER A 100 -0.78 2.75 15.35
C SER A 100 -0.45 2.40 13.93
N HIS A 101 0.83 2.51 13.54
CA HIS A 101 1.31 2.11 12.23
C HIS A 101 0.69 0.75 11.97
N SER A 102 -0.27 0.70 11.06
CA SER A 102 -1.21 -0.40 10.98
C SER A 102 -0.46 -1.58 10.38
N VAL A 103 0.22 -2.33 11.24
CA VAL A 103 0.77 -3.63 10.87
C VAL A 103 -0.42 -4.40 10.33
N SER A 104 -0.32 -4.87 9.09
CA SER A 104 -1.44 -5.56 8.45
C SER A 104 -1.95 -6.70 9.37
N PRO A 105 -3.26 -6.95 9.48
CA PRO A 105 -3.80 -7.98 10.39
C PRO A 105 -3.16 -9.37 10.24
N TYR A 106 -2.56 -9.65 9.07
CA TYR A 106 -1.78 -10.86 8.80
C TYR A 106 -0.52 -11.01 9.68
N PHE A 107 0.10 -9.90 10.10
CA PHE A 107 1.38 -9.86 10.80
C PHE A 107 1.26 -9.35 12.25
N MET A 108 0.05 -9.04 12.72
CA MET A 108 -0.19 -8.69 14.12
C MET A 108 -0.02 -9.89 15.06
N GLU A 109 0.27 -9.63 16.34
CA GLU A 109 0.25 -10.67 17.39
C GLU A 109 -1.14 -11.28 17.60
N ASN A 110 -1.19 -12.57 17.98
CA ASN A 110 -2.46 -13.30 18.17
C ASN A 110 -3.34 -12.71 19.28
N ASP A 111 -2.71 -12.12 20.31
CA ASP A 111 -3.42 -11.53 21.45
C ASP A 111 -4.00 -10.15 21.14
N ASN A 112 -3.71 -9.58 19.97
CA ASN A 112 -4.15 -8.25 19.60
C ASN A 112 -5.66 -8.25 19.26
N PRO A 113 -6.50 -7.45 19.95
CA PRO A 113 -7.95 -7.40 19.70
C PRO A 113 -8.31 -6.84 18.31
N ASP A 114 -7.38 -6.16 17.65
CA ASP A 114 -7.53 -5.61 16.30
C ASP A 114 -7.06 -6.55 15.19
N LYS A 115 -6.65 -7.77 15.52
CA LYS A 115 -6.28 -8.80 14.55
C LYS A 115 -7.52 -9.42 13.90
N PHE A 116 -8.18 -8.67 13.05
CA PHE A 116 -9.31 -9.15 12.25
C PHE A 116 -9.42 -8.34 10.97
N ILE A 117 -10.10 -8.89 9.98
CA ILE A 117 -10.31 -8.19 8.72
C ILE A 117 -11.48 -7.22 8.88
N LYS A 118 -11.24 -5.93 8.61
CA LYS A 118 -12.26 -4.89 8.68
C LYS A 118 -13.30 -5.10 7.55
N LYS A 119 -14.55 -4.73 7.80
CA LYS A 119 -15.64 -4.84 6.82
C LYS A 119 -15.30 -4.08 5.53
N GLY A 120 -15.65 -4.64 4.38
CA GLY A 120 -15.35 -4.05 3.06
C GLY A 120 -14.03 -4.55 2.44
N PHE A 121 -13.27 -5.39 3.14
CA PHE A 121 -12.11 -6.07 2.55
C PHE A 121 -12.55 -7.07 1.47
N ALA A 122 -11.99 -6.92 0.27
CA ALA A 122 -12.28 -7.78 -0.89
C ALA A 122 -11.20 -8.83 -1.18
N GLY A 123 -10.14 -8.88 -0.36
CA GLY A 123 -9.03 -9.82 -0.53
C GLY A 123 -9.30 -11.19 0.09
N HIS A 124 -8.35 -12.10 -0.11
CA HIS A 124 -8.41 -13.46 0.42
C HIS A 124 -8.12 -13.53 1.93
N VAL A 125 -8.95 -14.28 2.66
CA VAL A 125 -8.76 -14.57 4.10
C VAL A 125 -8.26 -16.01 4.27
N PRO A 126 -6.99 -16.23 4.66
CA PRO A 126 -6.42 -17.56 4.81
C PRO A 126 -7.16 -18.33 5.90
N TYR A 127 -7.39 -19.63 5.69
CA TYR A 127 -8.15 -20.51 6.59
C TYR A 127 -9.61 -20.10 6.86
N GLY A 128 -10.14 -19.06 6.20
CA GLY A 128 -11.49 -18.54 6.45
C GLY A 128 -12.61 -19.55 6.14
N PHE A 129 -12.40 -20.44 5.16
CA PHE A 129 -13.41 -21.42 4.75
C PHE A 129 -13.77 -22.42 5.86
N GLN A 130 -12.80 -22.82 6.69
CA GLN A 130 -13.02 -23.77 7.80
C GLN A 130 -13.85 -23.18 8.94
N ARG A 131 -14.06 -21.86 8.95
CA ARG A 131 -14.77 -21.10 9.99
C ARG A 131 -16.07 -20.49 9.46
N PHE A 132 -16.56 -20.98 8.33
CA PHE A 132 -17.80 -20.51 7.72
C PHE A 132 -18.98 -20.60 8.70
N GLY A 133 -19.80 -19.54 8.78
CA GLY A 133 -20.94 -19.44 9.69
C GLY A 133 -20.70 -18.61 10.96
N ASP A 134 -19.44 -18.35 11.32
CA ASP A 134 -19.11 -17.42 12.40
C ASP A 134 -19.29 -15.95 11.99
N SER A 135 -19.46 -15.07 12.98
CA SER A 135 -19.46 -13.62 12.73
C SER A 135 -18.14 -13.16 12.11
N SER A 136 -18.19 -12.16 11.21
CA SER A 136 -17.04 -11.70 10.43
C SER A 136 -15.79 -11.41 11.28
N LYS A 137 -15.93 -10.77 12.45
CA LYS A 137 -14.80 -10.48 13.36
C LYS A 137 -14.20 -11.76 13.94
N LYS A 138 -15.03 -12.67 14.45
CA LYS A 138 -14.58 -13.95 15.06
C LYS A 138 -13.96 -14.89 14.03
N LEU A 139 -14.60 -15.01 12.87
CA LEU A 139 -14.14 -15.81 11.75
C LEU A 139 -12.74 -15.36 11.31
N THR A 140 -12.60 -14.07 11.02
CA THR A 140 -11.35 -13.54 10.47
C THR A 140 -10.23 -13.50 11.52
N ASN A 141 -10.53 -13.23 12.78
CA ASN A 141 -9.56 -13.30 13.87
C ASN A 141 -9.00 -14.72 14.05
N SER A 142 -9.88 -15.71 14.22
CA SER A 142 -9.44 -17.11 14.41
C SER A 142 -8.63 -17.61 13.21
N ALA A 143 -9.09 -17.32 11.99
CA ALA A 143 -8.40 -17.72 10.76
C ALA A 143 -7.01 -17.05 10.62
N LEU A 144 -6.87 -15.77 11.01
CA LEU A 144 -5.58 -15.08 11.03
C LEU A 144 -4.66 -15.59 12.14
N CYS A 145 -5.18 -15.98 13.31
CA CYS A 145 -4.40 -16.60 14.37
C CYS A 145 -3.84 -17.97 13.94
N ASP A 146 -4.66 -18.78 13.28
CA ASP A 146 -4.23 -20.05 12.69
C ASP A 146 -3.16 -19.82 11.61
N PHE A 147 -3.36 -18.82 10.76
CA PHE A 147 -2.38 -18.42 9.75
C PHE A 147 -1.04 -18.03 10.36
N SER A 148 -1.01 -17.10 11.32
CA SER A 148 0.24 -16.63 11.93
C SER A 148 0.95 -17.74 12.70
N SER A 149 0.22 -18.61 13.39
CA SER A 149 0.81 -19.75 14.12
C SER A 149 1.43 -20.77 13.16
N ASN A 150 0.75 -21.09 12.06
CA ASN A 150 1.29 -21.95 11.01
C ASN A 150 2.50 -21.32 10.30
N TYR A 151 2.43 -20.03 10.00
CA TYR A 151 3.51 -19.27 9.35
C TYR A 151 4.78 -19.26 10.21
N ARG A 152 4.66 -18.90 11.50
CA ARG A 152 5.78 -18.88 12.45
C ARG A 152 6.41 -20.27 12.63
N ARG A 153 5.59 -21.32 12.74
CA ARG A 153 6.07 -22.70 12.84
C ARG A 153 6.86 -23.15 11.61
N ARG A 154 6.43 -22.75 10.41
CA ARG A 154 7.17 -23.05 9.17
C ARG A 154 8.50 -22.30 9.12
N GLN A 155 8.50 -21.00 9.44
CA GLN A 155 9.73 -20.21 9.51
C GLN A 155 10.75 -20.77 10.51
N SER A 156 10.30 -21.20 11.70
CA SER A 156 11.21 -21.82 12.68
C SER A 156 11.77 -23.17 12.20
N THR A 157 11.07 -23.84 11.29
CA THR A 157 11.53 -25.12 10.70
C THR A 157 12.51 -24.90 9.55
N GLU A 158 12.38 -23.79 8.80
CA GLU A 158 13.31 -23.42 7.71
C GLU A 158 14.70 -23.03 8.22
N TRP A 159 14.78 -22.44 9.42
CA TRP A 159 16.04 -22.00 10.05
C TRP A 159 16.64 -23.04 11.00
N ALA A 160 15.93 -24.13 11.28
CA ALA A 160 16.51 -25.25 11.98
C ALA A 160 17.42 -25.99 10.98
N PRO A 161 18.73 -26.19 11.27
CA PRO A 161 19.54 -27.06 10.46
C PRO A 161 18.85 -28.42 10.43
N VAL A 162 18.46 -28.86 9.24
CA VAL A 162 17.85 -30.17 9.10
C VAL A 162 18.92 -31.18 9.51
N ASN A 163 18.81 -31.73 10.72
CA ASN A 163 19.57 -32.90 11.13
C ASN A 163 19.00 -34.08 10.35
N VAL A 164 19.26 -34.10 9.04
CA VAL A 164 19.09 -35.29 8.22
C VAL A 164 20.21 -36.21 8.66
N VAL A 165 19.96 -37.02 9.69
CA VAL A 165 20.69 -38.27 9.83
C VAL A 165 20.23 -39.13 8.66
N LYS A 166 20.85 -38.89 7.49
CA LYS A 166 20.81 -39.84 6.39
C LYS A 166 21.65 -41.00 6.90
N PRO A 167 21.07 -42.18 7.22
CA PRO A 167 21.91 -43.36 7.31
C PRO A 167 22.66 -43.42 5.98
N ASP A 168 23.97 -43.67 6.05
CA ASP A 168 24.76 -43.81 4.82
C ASP A 168 24.02 -44.77 3.89
N PRO A 169 23.71 -44.36 2.65
CA PRO A 169 23.03 -45.24 1.73
C PRO A 169 23.87 -46.51 1.65
N PRO A 170 23.28 -47.72 1.78
CA PRO A 170 24.05 -48.93 1.68
C PRO A 170 24.81 -48.87 0.35
N LEU A 171 26.14 -49.01 0.41
CA LEU A 171 27.00 -49.09 -0.76
C LEU A 171 26.53 -50.31 -1.56
N SER A 172 25.63 -50.10 -2.49
CA SER A 172 25.13 -51.12 -3.39
C SER A 172 26.19 -51.26 -4.47
N ILE A 173 27.17 -52.15 -4.24
CA ILE A 173 28.25 -52.52 -5.18
C ILE A 173 27.69 -53.40 -6.31
N ASN A 174 26.45 -53.19 -6.71
CA ASN A 174 25.90 -53.82 -7.89
C ASN A 174 26.42 -53.04 -9.11
N PRO A 175 26.83 -53.73 -10.20
CA PRO A 175 27.18 -53.04 -11.44
C PRO A 175 26.04 -52.10 -11.81
N THR A 176 26.36 -50.89 -12.23
CA THR A 176 25.37 -49.87 -12.59
C THR A 176 24.61 -50.30 -13.84
N GLU A 177 23.58 -51.12 -13.67
CA GLU A 177 22.68 -51.51 -14.75
C GLU A 177 21.91 -50.27 -15.21
N ILE A 178 22.22 -49.80 -16.42
CA ILE A 178 21.54 -48.66 -17.05
C ILE A 178 20.03 -48.95 -17.16
N TYR A 179 19.67 -50.22 -17.42
CA TYR A 179 18.29 -50.66 -17.64
C TYR A 179 17.80 -51.61 -16.54
N HIS A 180 17.13 -51.05 -15.54
CA HIS A 180 16.49 -51.85 -14.49
C HIS A 180 15.24 -52.58 -15.02
N LYS A 181 15.05 -53.84 -14.60
CA LYS A 181 13.97 -54.74 -15.07
C LYS A 181 12.56 -54.27 -14.73
N HIS A 182 12.36 -53.77 -13.51
CA HIS A 182 11.03 -53.45 -12.97
C HIS A 182 10.74 -51.94 -12.84
N VAL A 183 11.74 -51.09 -13.08
CA VAL A 183 11.67 -49.64 -12.85
C VAL A 183 11.72 -48.89 -14.18
N GLY A 184 10.86 -47.89 -14.34
CA GLY A 184 10.91 -46.95 -15.48
C GLY A 184 12.18 -46.08 -15.46
N MET A 185 12.53 -45.48 -16.60
CA MET A 185 13.62 -44.51 -16.64
C MET A 185 13.19 -43.18 -16.01
N LEU A 186 14.15 -42.46 -15.43
CA LEU A 186 13.95 -41.12 -14.90
C LEU A 186 13.57 -40.15 -16.03
N PRO A 187 12.57 -39.28 -15.83
CA PRO A 187 12.32 -38.17 -16.75
C PRO A 187 13.61 -37.39 -17.02
N ASN A 188 13.84 -36.97 -18.27
CA ASN A 188 15.07 -36.33 -18.77
C ASN A 188 16.30 -37.25 -18.91
N TYR A 189 16.14 -38.57 -18.81
CA TYR A 189 17.18 -39.47 -19.29
C TYR A 189 17.35 -39.29 -20.81
N ALA A 190 18.49 -38.72 -21.20
CA ALA A 190 18.80 -38.41 -22.60
C ALA A 190 19.49 -39.57 -23.35
N GLY A 191 19.78 -40.67 -22.66
CA GLY A 191 20.37 -41.86 -23.27
C GLY A 191 19.36 -42.68 -24.07
N HIS A 192 19.86 -43.68 -24.79
CA HIS A 192 19.03 -44.58 -25.58
C HIS A 192 18.10 -45.43 -24.69
N VAL A 193 16.86 -45.68 -25.15
CA VAL A 193 15.94 -46.66 -24.54
C VAL A 193 15.40 -47.56 -25.66
N PRO A 194 15.83 -48.83 -25.73
CA PRO A 194 15.43 -49.75 -26.80
C PRO A 194 13.90 -49.91 -26.88
N GLY A 195 13.33 -49.71 -28.07
CA GLY A 195 11.89 -49.88 -28.32
C GLY A 195 11.00 -48.73 -27.84
N CYS A 196 11.54 -47.69 -27.20
CA CYS A 196 10.76 -46.54 -26.72
C CYS A 196 10.13 -45.73 -27.86
N MET A 197 10.75 -45.71 -29.05
CA MET A 197 10.22 -44.99 -30.22
C MET A 197 8.90 -45.55 -30.75
N PHE A 198 8.56 -46.79 -30.42
CA PHE A 198 7.31 -47.45 -30.84
C PHE A 198 6.25 -47.43 -29.74
N ARG A 199 6.50 -46.71 -28.64
CA ARG A 199 5.61 -46.60 -27.48
C ARG A 199 5.15 -45.15 -27.33
N PHE A 200 3.85 -44.96 -27.16
CA PHE A 200 3.24 -43.65 -26.95
C PHE A 200 1.94 -43.83 -26.17
N GLY A 201 1.48 -42.74 -25.54
CA GLY A 201 0.19 -42.69 -24.86
C GLY A 201 0.22 -43.03 -23.36
N LYS A 202 1.39 -43.30 -22.76
CA LYS A 202 1.54 -43.40 -21.30
C LYS A 202 2.55 -42.38 -20.78
N THR A 203 2.74 -42.37 -19.46
CA THR A 203 3.79 -41.58 -18.82
C THR A 203 5.16 -42.13 -19.17
N TYR A 204 6.18 -41.26 -19.25
CA TYR A 204 7.55 -41.63 -19.62
C TYR A 204 8.11 -42.83 -18.81
N GLY A 205 7.84 -42.88 -17.50
CA GLY A 205 8.25 -44.01 -16.66
C GLY A 205 7.58 -45.33 -17.05
N ASN A 206 6.29 -45.31 -17.41
CA ASN A 206 5.57 -46.52 -17.82
C ASN A 206 5.99 -46.97 -19.23
N ASP A 207 6.12 -46.03 -20.17
CA ASP A 207 6.53 -46.34 -21.55
C ASP A 207 7.95 -46.93 -21.59
N THR A 208 8.88 -46.37 -20.81
CA THR A 208 10.25 -46.89 -20.75
C THR A 208 10.36 -48.21 -19.97
N ARG A 209 9.49 -48.45 -18.98
CA ARG A 209 9.39 -49.76 -18.30
C ARG A 209 8.86 -50.84 -19.23
N ASP A 210 7.89 -50.50 -20.07
CA ASP A 210 7.27 -51.42 -21.03
C ASP A 210 8.20 -51.65 -22.25
N ALA A 211 8.95 -50.63 -22.68
CA ALA A 211 9.97 -50.74 -23.72
C ALA A 211 11.07 -51.77 -23.36
N LYS A 212 11.38 -51.88 -22.06
CA LYS A 212 12.35 -52.83 -21.49
C LYS A 212 11.77 -54.20 -21.15
N ARG A 213 10.55 -54.55 -21.59
CA ARG A 213 9.89 -55.83 -21.28
C ARG A 213 10.73 -57.06 -21.67
N TRP A 214 11.57 -56.93 -22.68
CA TRP A 214 12.53 -57.97 -23.11
C TRP A 214 13.55 -58.36 -22.01
N LEU A 215 13.88 -57.45 -21.09
CA LEU A 215 14.77 -57.74 -19.95
C LEU A 215 14.11 -58.60 -18.87
N ARG A 216 12.76 -58.66 -18.86
CA ARG A 216 11.99 -59.49 -17.93
C ARG A 216 11.69 -60.88 -18.48
N GLY A 217 11.76 -61.07 -19.81
CA GLY A 217 11.36 -62.32 -20.45
C GLY A 217 9.84 -62.49 -20.57
N ASP A 218 9.07 -61.47 -20.21
CA ASP A 218 7.60 -61.51 -20.21
C ASP A 218 7.06 -61.28 -21.63
N PHE A 219 7.32 -62.17 -22.60
CA PHE A 219 6.78 -62.05 -23.96
C PHE A 219 5.40 -62.68 -24.07
N THR A 220 4.40 -62.10 -23.39
CA THR A 220 2.99 -62.53 -23.58
C THR A 220 2.24 -61.52 -24.45
N SER A 221 1.50 -62.08 -25.41
CA SER A 221 0.72 -61.46 -26.48
C SER A 221 -0.21 -60.35 -26.03
#